data_AF-A0A0D3ETH4-F1
#
_entry.id   AF-A0A0D3ETH4-F1
#
_cell.length_a   1.000
_cell.length_b   1.000
_cell.length_c   1.000
_cell.angle_alpha   90.00
_cell.angle_beta   90.00
_cell.angle_gamma   90.00
#
_symmetry.space_group_name_H-M   'P 1'
#
loop_
_entity.id
_entity.type
_entity.pdbx_description
1 polymer ?
#
loop_
_entity_poly.entity_id
_entity_poly.type
_entity_poly.pdbx_seq_one_letter_code
_entity_poly.pdbx_strand_id
1 'polypeptide(L)'
;MLWLPSLPPPPPPLTIGEAFPDARHLETPKWIAALLLVSCMFAGGLYTLMPLIAKDPLYLARVPWRLPVRVLCDTYLSLTMVIRFYTLMYLPRAPLVADEYLFMFGLCAVGGAAIVTTSFVLGIPVKDERVVMACASVLAVLVAGLLAY
;
A
#
# COMPACT_ATOMS: atom_id res chain seq x y z
N MET A 1 -40.73 37.45 -8.44
CA MET A 1 -39.78 36.34 -8.29
C MET A 1 -38.39 36.89 -8.58
N LEU A 2 -37.57 37.10 -7.56
CA LEU A 2 -36.19 37.60 -7.70
C LEU A 2 -35.28 36.43 -8.09
N TRP A 3 -34.74 36.48 -9.31
CA TRP A 3 -33.69 35.58 -9.77
C TRP A 3 -32.40 35.91 -9.00
N LEU A 4 -31.98 35.05 -8.08
CA LEU A 4 -30.64 35.12 -7.49
C LEU A 4 -29.64 34.61 -8.55
N PRO A 5 -28.59 35.38 -8.86
CA PRO A 5 -27.54 34.89 -9.75
C PRO A 5 -26.91 33.63 -9.15
N SER A 6 -26.81 32.57 -9.94
CA SER A 6 -26.12 31.34 -9.56
C SER A 6 -24.69 31.69 -9.18
N LEU A 7 -24.35 31.50 -7.90
CA LEU A 7 -22.98 31.63 -7.41
C LEU A 7 -22.05 30.77 -8.28
N PRO A 8 -20.86 31.28 -8.67
CA PRO A 8 -19.88 30.46 -9.35
C PRO A 8 -19.51 29.26 -8.47
N PRO A 9 -19.20 28.09 -9.07
CA PRO A 9 -18.79 26.92 -8.32
C PRO A 9 -17.53 27.26 -7.49
N PRO A 10 -17.44 26.73 -6.26
CA PRO A 10 -16.26 26.94 -5.43
C PRO A 10 -15.00 26.43 -6.14
N PRO A 11 -13.84 27.08 -5.92
CA PRO A 11 -12.58 26.63 -6.49
C PRO A 11 -12.26 25.19 -6.03
N PRO A 12 -11.61 24.38 -6.87
CA PRO A 12 -11.24 23.02 -6.50
C PRO A 12 -10.27 23.05 -5.30
N PRO A 13 -10.42 22.10 -4.36
CA PRO A 13 -9.53 22.03 -3.19
C PRO A 13 -8.10 21.74 -3.65
N LEU A 14 -7.16 22.53 -3.15
CA LEU A 14 -5.73 22.36 -3.44
C LEU A 14 -5.01 21.60 -2.33
N THR A 15 -5.58 21.62 -1.13
CA THR A 15 -5.00 21.00 0.06
C THR A 15 -5.92 19.93 0.64
N ILE A 16 -5.33 18.99 1.37
CA ILE A 16 -6.07 17.90 2.04
C ILE A 16 -7.13 18.45 3.01
N GLY A 17 -6.83 19.53 3.74
CA GLY A 17 -7.76 20.12 4.70
C GLY A 17 -8.97 20.80 4.06
N GLU A 18 -8.82 21.32 2.84
CA GLU A 18 -9.94 21.86 2.06
C GLU A 18 -10.83 20.73 1.52
N ALA A 19 -10.23 19.62 1.09
CA ALA A 19 -10.95 18.44 0.60
C ALA A 19 -11.63 17.64 1.73
N PHE A 20 -11.02 17.60 2.92
CA PHE A 20 -11.47 16.79 4.06
C PHE A 20 -11.45 17.61 5.36
N PRO A 21 -12.36 18.58 5.54
CA PRO A 21 -12.37 19.46 6.71
C PRO A 21 -12.59 18.71 8.03
N ASP A 22 -13.40 17.64 8.01
CA ASP A 22 -13.70 16.81 9.19
C ASP A 22 -12.74 15.63 9.38
N ALA A 23 -11.62 15.60 8.65
CA ALA A 23 -10.72 14.45 8.66
C ALA A 23 -10.22 14.05 10.06
N ARG A 24 -10.14 15.04 10.95
CA ARG A 24 -9.64 14.92 12.32
C ARG A 24 -10.66 14.37 13.32
N HIS A 25 -11.95 14.65 13.11
CA HIS A 25 -13.01 14.14 13.99
C HIS A 25 -13.18 12.62 13.90
N LEU A 26 -12.66 12.01 12.84
CA LEU A 26 -12.70 10.58 12.57
C LEU A 26 -11.32 9.91 12.72
N GLU A 27 -10.41 10.48 13.52
CA GLU A 27 -9.06 9.91 13.74
C GLU A 27 -9.11 8.45 14.22
N THR A 28 -9.84 8.17 15.30
CA THR A 28 -9.94 6.82 15.88
C THR A 28 -10.48 5.77 14.90
N PRO A 29 -11.64 5.96 14.24
CA PRO A 29 -12.14 4.97 13.28
C PRO A 29 -11.23 4.81 12.07
N LYS A 30 -10.52 5.86 11.62
CA LYS A 30 -9.53 5.75 10.53
C LYS A 30 -8.31 4.94 10.94
N TRP A 31 -7.80 5.12 12.16
CA TRP A 31 -6.72 4.28 12.68
C TRP A 31 -7.14 2.81 12.85
N ILE A 32 -8.36 2.56 13.31
CA ILE A 32 -8.91 1.20 13.36
C ILE A 32 -9.00 0.60 11.95
N ALA A 33 -9.52 1.36 10.98
CA ALA A 33 -9.58 0.93 9.59
C ALA A 33 -8.18 0.65 9.01
N ALA A 34 -7.20 1.50 9.30
CA ALA A 34 -5.81 1.31 8.90
C ALA A 34 -5.23 0.02 9.48
N LEU A 35 -5.39 -0.21 10.79
CA LEU A 35 -4.93 -1.42 11.47
C LEU A 35 -5.57 -2.68 10.91
N LEU A 36 -6.88 -2.66 10.67
CA LEU A 36 -7.60 -3.77 10.06
C LEU A 36 -7.09 -4.04 8.63
N LEU A 37 -6.89 -2.99 7.84
CA LEU A 37 -6.40 -3.11 6.48
C LEU A 37 -4.98 -3.70 6.44
N VAL A 38 -4.06 -3.19 7.27
CA VAL A 38 -2.69 -3.74 7.40
C VAL A 38 -2.74 -5.21 7.82
N SER A 39 -3.58 -5.53 8.81
CA SER A 39 -3.76 -6.92 9.26
C SER A 39 -4.28 -7.82 8.14
N CYS A 40 -5.24 -7.34 7.35
CA CYS A 40 -5.76 -8.06 6.19
C CYS A 40 -4.70 -8.27 5.10
N MET A 41 -3.80 -7.32 4.86
CA MET A 41 -2.72 -7.48 3.87
C MET A 41 -1.77 -8.61 4.28
N PHE A 42 -1.34 -8.65 5.55
CA PHE A 42 -0.49 -9.73 6.06
C PHE A 42 -1.23 -11.08 6.18
N ALA A 43 -2.50 -11.07 6.57
CA ALA A 43 -3.30 -12.30 6.66
C ALA A 43 -3.56 -12.91 5.28
N GLY A 44 -4.03 -12.10 4.32
CA GLY A 44 -4.18 -12.52 2.92
C GLY A 44 -2.84 -12.93 2.31
N GLY A 45 -1.82 -12.12 2.62
CA GLY A 45 -0.41 -12.45 2.73
C GLY A 45 -0.07 -13.93 2.80
N LEU A 46 -0.13 -14.39 4.04
CA LEU A 46 0.16 -15.74 4.48
C LEU A 46 -0.84 -16.76 3.93
N TYR A 47 -2.11 -16.39 3.80
CA TYR A 47 -3.15 -17.29 3.28
C TYR A 47 -2.83 -17.79 1.87
N THR A 48 -2.33 -16.91 0.99
CA THR A 48 -1.95 -17.32 -0.37
C THR A 48 -0.73 -18.25 -0.43
N LEU A 49 0.09 -18.30 0.63
CA LEU A 49 1.21 -19.25 0.73
C LEU A 49 0.77 -20.65 1.20
N MET A 50 -0.35 -20.76 1.90
CA MET A 50 -0.87 -22.03 2.42
C MET A 50 -0.97 -23.16 1.38
N PRO A 51 -1.55 -22.96 0.18
CA PRO A 51 -1.60 -24.05 -0.81
C PRO A 51 -0.22 -24.50 -1.30
N LEU A 52 0.77 -23.59 -1.33
CA LEU A 52 2.13 -23.92 -1.75
C LEU A 52 2.85 -24.73 -0.66
N ILE A 53 2.70 -24.34 0.60
CA ILE A 53 3.27 -25.04 1.76
C ILE A 53 2.60 -26.40 1.95
N ALA A 54 1.29 -26.50 1.75
CA ALA A 54 0.56 -27.76 1.83
C ALA A 54 1.03 -28.77 0.76
N LYS A 55 1.43 -28.28 -0.42
CA LYS A 55 1.97 -29.12 -1.50
C LYS A 55 3.43 -29.51 -1.28
N ASP A 56 4.25 -28.61 -0.72
CA ASP A 56 5.65 -28.85 -0.40
C ASP A 56 5.98 -28.23 0.97
N PRO A 57 6.02 -29.03 2.06
CA PRO A 57 6.31 -28.51 3.41
C PRO A 57 7.68 -27.84 3.52
N LEU A 58 8.62 -28.15 2.63
CA LEU A 58 9.95 -27.55 2.58
C LEU A 58 10.01 -26.33 1.64
N TYR A 59 8.87 -25.89 1.09
CA TYR A 59 8.79 -24.80 0.12
C TYR A 59 9.50 -23.53 0.59
N LEU A 60 9.28 -23.08 1.83
CA LEU A 60 9.95 -21.89 2.36
C LEU A 60 11.41 -22.17 2.76
N ALA A 61 11.72 -23.38 3.21
CA ALA A 61 13.07 -23.76 3.65
C ALA A 61 14.05 -23.90 2.47
N ARG A 62 13.57 -24.35 1.30
CA ARG A 62 14.39 -24.54 0.10
C ARG A 62 14.92 -23.23 -0.46
N VAL A 63 14.14 -22.16 -0.38
CA VAL A 63 14.54 -20.84 -0.89
C VAL A 63 14.26 -19.80 0.20
N PRO A 64 15.26 -19.42 1.01
CA PRO A 64 15.06 -18.61 2.22
C PRO A 64 14.52 -17.21 1.93
N TRP A 65 14.65 -16.73 0.69
CA TRP A 65 14.18 -15.41 0.25
C TRP A 65 12.67 -15.34 -0.03
N ARG A 66 11.96 -16.47 -0.12
CA ARG A 66 10.52 -16.50 -0.43
C ARG A 66 9.67 -15.78 0.62
N LEU A 67 9.95 -16.04 1.90
CA LEU A 67 9.25 -15.39 3.00
C LEU A 67 9.57 -13.89 3.07
N PRO A 68 10.85 -13.45 3.00
CA PRO A 68 11.21 -12.04 2.87
C PRO A 68 10.51 -11.32 1.71
N VAL A 69 10.47 -11.89 0.50
CA VAL A 69 9.74 -11.29 -0.63
C VAL A 69 8.29 -11.03 -0.25
N ARG A 70 7.63 -12.02 0.37
CA ARG A 70 6.24 -11.84 0.75
C ARG A 70 6.06 -10.76 1.81
N VAL A 71 6.83 -10.83 2.89
CA VAL A 71 6.78 -9.87 4.00
C VAL A 71 7.06 -8.45 3.50
N LEU A 72 8.03 -8.26 2.60
CA LEU A 72 8.36 -6.95 2.04
C LEU A 72 7.24 -6.41 1.14
N CYS A 73 6.60 -7.27 0.34
CA CYS A 73 5.43 -6.87 -0.46
C CYS A 73 4.27 -6.42 0.44
N ASP A 74 3.92 -7.22 1.46
CA ASP A 74 2.84 -6.89 2.40
C ASP A 74 3.18 -5.62 3.21
N THR A 75 4.46 -5.45 3.58
CA THR A 75 4.97 -4.24 4.25
C THR A 75 4.85 -3.01 3.36
N TYR A 76 5.23 -3.09 2.09
CA TYR A 76 5.14 -1.97 1.14
C TYR A 76 3.69 -1.48 1.01
N LEU A 77 2.74 -2.40 0.78
CA LEU A 77 1.33 -2.07 0.65
C LEU A 77 0.77 -1.45 1.94
N SER A 78 1.11 -2.06 3.07
CA SER A 78 0.69 -1.60 4.40
C SER A 78 1.24 -0.21 4.72
N LEU A 79 2.53 0.01 4.49
CA LEU A 79 3.20 1.27 4.78
C LEU A 79 2.66 2.40 3.90
N THR A 80 2.41 2.13 2.60
CA THR A 80 1.77 3.10 1.70
C THR A 80 0.42 3.57 2.25
N MET A 81 -0.39 2.64 2.75
CA MET A 81 -1.69 2.97 3.35
C MET A 81 -1.54 3.73 4.67
N VAL A 82 -0.62 3.33 5.54
CA VAL A 82 -0.36 4.04 6.81
C VAL A 82 0.08 5.48 6.55
N ILE A 83 1.01 5.70 5.62
CA ILE A 83 1.45 7.05 5.21
C ILE A 83 0.26 7.85 4.67
N ARG A 84 -0.59 7.23 3.85
CA ARG A 84 -1.79 7.88 3.34
C ARG A 84 -2.76 8.28 4.45
N PHE A 85 -3.08 7.38 5.37
CA PHE A 85 -3.96 7.68 6.50
C PHE A 85 -3.37 8.79 7.38
N TYR A 86 -2.06 8.72 7.64
CA TYR A 86 -1.35 9.73 8.41
C TYR A 86 -1.42 11.12 7.75
N THR A 87 -1.11 11.21 6.46
CA THR A 87 -1.18 12.47 5.71
C THR A 87 -2.59 13.06 5.70
N LEU A 88 -3.61 12.23 5.48
CA LEU A 88 -5.02 12.65 5.52
C LEU A 88 -5.47 13.18 6.89
N MET A 89 -4.93 12.66 7.99
CA MET A 89 -5.35 13.04 9.35
C MET A 89 -4.53 14.20 9.93
N TYR A 90 -3.22 14.23 9.67
CA TYR A 90 -2.29 15.10 10.38
C TYR A 90 -1.61 16.16 9.50
N LEU A 91 -1.72 16.07 8.18
CA LEU A 91 -1.13 17.06 7.25
C LEU A 91 -2.21 17.78 6.41
N PRO A 92 -3.10 18.57 7.03
CA PRO A 92 -4.17 19.26 6.30
C PRO A 92 -3.65 20.29 5.28
N ARG A 93 -2.40 20.76 5.42
CA ARG A 93 -1.76 21.70 4.49
C ARG A 93 -1.00 21.01 3.37
N ALA A 94 -0.87 19.67 3.39
CA ALA A 94 -0.21 18.96 2.31
C ALA A 94 -1.03 19.12 1.01
N PRO A 95 -0.34 19.17 -0.15
CA PRO A 95 -1.00 19.26 -1.44
C PRO A 95 -1.84 18.01 -1.67
N LEU A 96 -3.09 18.20 -2.09
CA LEU A 96 -4.02 17.10 -2.38
C LEU A 96 -3.48 16.17 -3.46
N VAL A 97 -2.78 16.74 -4.45
CA VAL A 97 -2.12 16.02 -5.55
C VAL A 97 -1.11 14.97 -5.04
N ALA A 98 -0.45 15.21 -3.90
CA ALA A 98 0.47 14.22 -3.34
C ALA A 98 -0.25 12.98 -2.80
N ASP A 99 -1.43 13.13 -2.19
CA ASP A 99 -2.27 11.98 -1.77
C ASP A 99 -2.74 11.19 -2.99
N GLU A 100 -3.20 11.89 -4.04
CA GLU A 100 -3.68 11.26 -5.27
C GLU A 100 -2.57 10.46 -5.96
N TYR A 101 -1.35 11.01 -6.05
CA TYR A 101 -0.21 10.30 -6.61
C TYR A 101 0.24 9.13 -5.73
N LEU A 102 0.23 9.29 -4.40
CA LEU A 102 0.56 8.19 -3.50
C LEU A 102 -0.43 7.01 -3.69
N PHE A 103 -1.71 7.30 -3.87
CA PHE A 103 -2.71 6.28 -4.14
C PHE A 103 -2.60 5.67 -5.54
N MET A 104 -2.61 6.51 -6.57
CA MET A 104 -2.65 6.04 -7.96
C MET A 104 -1.34 5.39 -8.38
N PHE A 105 -0.20 6.04 -8.12
CA PHE A 105 1.10 5.50 -8.52
C PHE A 105 1.68 4.57 -7.46
N GLY A 106 1.68 4.97 -6.19
CA GLY A 106 2.24 4.16 -5.11
C GLY A 106 1.46 2.86 -4.92
N LEU A 107 0.16 2.95 -4.63
CA LEU A 107 -0.63 1.76 -4.34
C LEU A 107 -1.10 1.02 -5.60
N CYS A 108 -1.77 1.69 -6.55
CA CYS A 108 -2.39 1.00 -7.67
C CYS A 108 -1.37 0.52 -8.71
N ALA A 109 -0.47 1.40 -9.17
CA ALA A 109 0.50 1.04 -10.20
C ALA A 109 1.67 0.22 -9.62
N VAL A 110 2.46 0.79 -8.71
CA VAL A 110 3.65 0.13 -8.15
C VAL A 110 3.26 -1.01 -7.23
N GLY A 111 2.29 -0.81 -6.34
CA GLY A 111 1.76 -1.88 -5.48
C GLY A 111 1.13 -3.02 -6.29
N GLY A 112 0.35 -2.71 -7.33
CA GLY A 112 -0.19 -3.72 -8.25
C GLY A 112 0.90 -4.52 -8.94
N ALA A 113 1.92 -3.84 -9.48
CA ALA A 113 3.08 -4.50 -10.09
C ALA A 113 3.86 -5.37 -9.09
N ALA A 114 4.03 -4.90 -7.86
CA ALA A 114 4.66 -5.65 -6.77
C ALA A 114 3.89 -6.93 -6.42
N ILE A 115 2.55 -6.86 -6.35
CA ILE A 115 1.69 -8.02 -6.10
C ILE A 115 1.83 -9.04 -7.22
N VAL A 116 1.71 -8.61 -8.48
CA VAL A 116 1.80 -9.51 -9.64
C VAL A 116 3.18 -10.18 -9.71
N THR A 117 4.25 -9.39 -9.55
CA THR A 117 5.63 -9.90 -9.57
C THR A 117 5.87 -10.88 -8.43
N THR A 118 5.45 -10.55 -7.21
CA THR A 118 5.56 -11.42 -6.04
C THR A 118 4.79 -12.72 -6.23
N SER A 119 3.57 -12.64 -6.77
CA SER A 119 2.73 -13.82 -7.05
C SER A 119 3.37 -14.73 -8.08
N PHE A 120 3.99 -14.17 -9.12
CA PHE A 120 4.68 -14.93 -10.15
C PHE A 120 5.93 -15.64 -9.62
N VAL A 121 6.78 -14.91 -8.88
CA VAL A 121 8.02 -15.41 -8.29
C VAL A 121 7.76 -16.51 -7.24
N LEU A 122 6.64 -16.44 -6.53
CA LEU A 122 6.25 -17.44 -5.53
C LEU A 122 5.39 -18.57 -6.12
N GLY A 123 4.58 -18.31 -7.14
CA GLY A 123 3.67 -19.32 -7.71
C GLY A 123 4.37 -20.30 -8.66
N ILE A 124 5.47 -19.88 -9.29
CA ILE A 124 6.14 -20.67 -10.34
C ILE A 124 7.49 -21.17 -9.81
N PRO A 125 7.87 -22.43 -10.10
CA PRO A 125 9.19 -22.93 -9.76
C PRO A 125 10.27 -22.14 -10.52
N VAL A 126 10.87 -21.18 -9.83
CA VAL A 126 12.02 -20.43 -10.34
C VAL A 126 13.25 -21.34 -10.25
N LYS A 127 13.95 -21.53 -11.38
CA LYS A 127 15.19 -22.34 -11.42
C LYS A 127 16.38 -21.65 -10.75
N ASP A 128 16.39 -20.32 -10.74
CA ASP A 128 17.46 -19.51 -10.16
C ASP A 128 16.94 -18.71 -8.96
N GLU A 129 17.45 -19.05 -7.77
CA GLU A 129 17.10 -18.41 -6.50
C GLU A 129 17.50 -16.93 -6.46
N ARG A 130 18.46 -16.51 -7.29
CA ARG A 130 18.90 -15.11 -7.40
C ARG A 130 17.77 -14.18 -7.84
N VAL A 131 16.80 -14.69 -8.59
CA VAL A 131 15.62 -13.91 -9.01
C VAL A 131 14.75 -13.56 -7.80
N VAL A 132 14.59 -14.49 -6.84
CA VAL A 132 13.83 -14.27 -5.61
C VAL A 132 14.55 -13.23 -4.72
N MET A 133 15.88 -13.34 -4.63
CA MET A 133 16.72 -12.37 -3.93
C MET A 133 16.65 -10.98 -4.57
N ALA A 134 16.73 -10.89 -5.90
CA ALA A 134 16.61 -9.63 -6.62
C ALA A 134 15.24 -8.98 -6.39
N CYS A 135 14.16 -9.77 -6.43
CA CYS A 135 12.81 -9.29 -6.11
C CYS A 135 12.74 -8.75 -4.68
N ALA A 136 13.32 -9.45 -3.70
CA ALA A 136 13.39 -8.97 -2.32
C ALA A 136 14.13 -7.63 -2.23
N SER A 137 15.26 -7.48 -2.94
CA SER A 137 16.04 -6.24 -2.92
C SER A 137 15.27 -5.06 -3.50
N VAL A 138 14.51 -5.25 -4.59
CA VAL A 138 13.68 -4.20 -5.18
C VAL A 138 12.58 -3.78 -4.20
N LEU A 139 11.89 -4.73 -3.58
CA LEU A 139 10.86 -4.43 -2.58
C LEU A 139 11.44 -3.72 -1.35
N ALA A 140 12.64 -4.11 -0.91
CA ALA A 140 13.33 -3.45 0.19
C ALA A 140 13.67 -1.98 -0.14
N VAL A 141 14.12 -1.70 -1.37
CA VAL A 141 14.36 -0.32 -1.83
C VAL A 141 13.06 0.49 -1.86
N LEU A 142 11.96 -0.11 -2.31
CA LEU A 142 10.65 0.55 -2.31
C LEU A 142 10.18 0.89 -0.89
N VAL A 143 10.33 -0.05 0.05
CA VAL A 143 10.01 0.18 1.47
C VAL A 143 10.92 1.27 2.06
N ALA A 144 12.23 1.22 1.79
CA ALA A 144 13.16 2.25 2.25
C ALA A 144 12.83 3.63 1.69
N GLY A 145 12.42 3.71 0.42
CA GLY A 145 11.95 4.95 -0.21
C GLY A 145 10.71 5.51 0.47
N LEU A 146 9.75 4.66 0.84
CA LEU A 146 8.57 5.07 1.62
C LEU A 146 8.93 5.51 3.05
N LEU A 147 9.92 4.90 3.69
CA LEU A 147 10.36 5.29 5.03
C LEU A 147 11.13 6.62 5.05
N ALA A 148 11.75 6.98 3.92
CA ALA A 148 12.47 8.23 3.75
C ALA A 148 11.57 9.42 3.36
N TYR A 149 10.32 9.14 2.95
CA TYR A 149 9.28 10.12 2.64
C TYR A 149 8.71 10.74 3.93
#